data_AF-A0A355EWR9-F1
#
_entry.id   AF-A0A355EWR9-F1
#
_cell.length_a   1.000
_cell.length_b   1.000
_cell.length_c   1.000
_cell.angle_alpha   90.00
_cell.angle_beta   90.00
_cell.angle_gamma   90.00
#
_symmetry.space_group_name_H-M   'P 1'
#
loop_
_entity.id
_entity.type
_entity.pdbx_description
1 polymer ?
#
loop_
_entity_poly.entity_id
_entity_poly.type
_entity_poly.pdbx_seq_one_letter_code
_entity_poly.pdbx_strand_id
1 'polypeptide(L)'
;MTPESFEALLDFLDEDRHLAGLHYETIRRRLVRLFEWRGLGNPDDLADETINRVARRLQEGTEVRSADPFGYFCGVAHLVAKEVARRAARERAALEREDWTPVPPPEEPDGDERLDGLRQCLQRLPPDQRDLVLRYHQASDHIRSRQGLSQELGIPMNALRIRVHRVRRKLEECVRLRLRVNALQVHR
;
A
#
# COMPACT_ATOMS: atom_id res chain seq x y z
N MET A 1 -9.13 -4.85 -5.59
CA MET A 1 -9.07 -5.71 -6.79
C MET A 1 -10.15 -6.78 -6.71
N THR A 2 -10.83 -7.06 -7.81
CA THR A 2 -11.69 -8.26 -7.95
C THR A 2 -10.87 -9.44 -8.48
N PRO A 3 -11.32 -10.70 -8.32
CA PRO A 3 -10.67 -11.85 -8.95
C PRO A 3 -10.53 -11.67 -10.47
N GLU A 4 -11.58 -11.22 -11.15
CA GLU A 4 -11.65 -11.12 -12.61
C GLU A 4 -10.70 -10.05 -13.15
N SER A 5 -10.59 -8.90 -12.47
CA SER A 5 -9.61 -7.86 -12.84
C SER A 5 -8.18 -8.32 -12.63
N PHE A 6 -7.95 -9.20 -11.66
CA PHE A 6 -6.63 -9.77 -11.41
C PHE A 6 -6.25 -10.82 -12.47
N GLU A 7 -7.18 -11.67 -12.88
CA GLU A 7 -6.93 -12.62 -13.97
C GLU A 7 -6.58 -11.88 -15.26
N ALA A 8 -7.38 -10.87 -15.64
CA ALA A 8 -7.08 -10.04 -16.82
C ALA A 8 -5.72 -9.33 -16.74
N LEU A 9 -5.27 -8.98 -15.53
CA LEU A 9 -3.94 -8.44 -15.32
C LEU A 9 -2.85 -9.48 -15.52
N LEU A 10 -3.02 -10.71 -15.02
CA LEU A 10 -2.03 -11.77 -15.18
C LEU A 10 -1.92 -12.19 -16.65
N ASP A 11 -3.04 -12.38 -17.33
CA ASP A 11 -3.09 -12.73 -18.76
C ASP A 11 -2.42 -11.66 -19.63
N PHE A 12 -2.48 -10.39 -19.21
CA PHE A 12 -1.78 -9.29 -19.87
C PHE A 12 -0.26 -9.32 -19.64
N LEU A 13 0.20 -9.85 -18.51
CA LEU A 13 1.61 -9.82 -18.11
C LEU A 13 2.42 -11.00 -18.66
N ASP A 14 1.82 -12.19 -18.72
CA ASP A 14 2.42 -13.38 -19.31
C ASP A 14 1.35 -14.47 -19.51
N GLU A 15 1.53 -15.33 -20.52
CA GLU A 15 0.67 -16.51 -20.72
C GLU A 15 0.94 -17.59 -19.65
N ASP A 16 2.19 -17.70 -19.18
CA ASP A 16 2.55 -18.59 -18.09
C ASP A 16 2.20 -17.94 -16.75
N ARG A 17 1.31 -18.60 -16.00
CA ARG A 17 0.79 -18.09 -14.73
C ARG A 17 1.87 -17.86 -13.66
N HIS A 18 2.92 -18.67 -13.67
CA HIS A 18 4.04 -18.50 -12.75
C HIS A 18 4.90 -17.30 -13.16
N LEU A 19 5.21 -17.15 -14.45
CA LEU A 19 5.95 -15.99 -14.98
C LEU A 19 5.18 -14.68 -14.81
N ALA A 20 3.87 -14.68 -15.04
CA ALA A 20 2.98 -13.54 -14.79
C ALA A 20 3.07 -13.08 -13.32
N GLY A 21 3.11 -14.02 -12.38
CA GLY A 21 3.32 -13.74 -10.95
C GLY A 21 4.67 -13.07 -10.66
N LEU A 22 5.75 -13.47 -11.34
CA LEU A 22 7.06 -12.86 -11.20
C LEU A 22 7.13 -11.46 -11.81
N HIS A 23 6.53 -11.26 -12.98
CA HIS A 23 6.39 -9.95 -13.63
C HIS A 23 5.60 -8.99 -12.75
N TYR A 24 4.49 -9.45 -12.20
CA TYR A 24 3.65 -8.70 -11.28
C TYR A 24 4.41 -8.22 -10.02
N GLU A 25 5.14 -9.11 -9.33
CA GLU A 25 5.94 -8.74 -8.16
C GLU A 25 7.09 -7.79 -8.52
N THR A 26 7.69 -7.97 -9.69
CA THR A 26 8.74 -7.09 -10.21
C THR A 26 8.22 -5.68 -10.47
N ILE A 27 7.08 -5.56 -11.17
CA ILE A 27 6.40 -4.29 -11.42
C ILE A 27 6.05 -3.60 -10.11
N ARG A 28 5.48 -4.33 -9.14
CA ARG A 28 5.14 -3.78 -7.82
C ARG A 28 6.36 -3.20 -7.12
N ARG A 29 7.48 -3.93 -7.03
CA ARG A 29 8.71 -3.42 -6.40
C ARG A 29 9.22 -2.16 -7.08
N ARG A 30 9.19 -2.12 -8.42
CA ARG A 30 9.59 -0.93 -9.18
C ARG A 30 8.67 0.26 -8.89
N LEU A 31 7.36 0.04 -8.76
CA LEU A 31 6.41 1.08 -8.37
C LEU A 31 6.63 1.59 -6.94
N VAL A 32 6.89 0.70 -5.98
CA VAL A 32 7.21 1.11 -4.60
C VAL A 32 8.43 2.02 -4.59
N ARG A 33 9.53 1.61 -5.25
CA ARG A 33 10.73 2.46 -5.39
C ARG A 33 10.44 3.79 -6.09
N LEU A 34 9.58 3.77 -7.11
CA LEU A 34 9.18 4.97 -7.86
C LEU A 34 8.47 5.99 -6.97
N PHE A 35 7.66 5.55 -6.01
CA PHE A 35 6.97 6.41 -5.05
C PHE A 35 7.86 6.83 -3.88
N GLU A 36 8.76 5.95 -3.42
CA GLU A 36 9.80 6.27 -2.44
C GLU A 36 10.71 7.40 -2.95
N TRP A 37 11.22 7.29 -4.18
CA TRP A 37 12.07 8.32 -4.79
C TRP A 37 11.35 9.66 -5.02
N ARG A 38 10.01 9.66 -5.05
CA ARG A 38 9.21 10.88 -5.11
C ARG A 38 8.92 11.48 -3.72
N GLY A 39 9.33 10.82 -2.64
CA GLY A 39 9.06 11.26 -1.28
C GLY A 39 7.57 11.24 -0.92
N LEU A 40 6.75 10.41 -1.59
CA LEU A 40 5.33 10.28 -1.28
C LEU A 40 5.13 9.31 -0.11
N GLY A 41 4.24 9.67 0.81
CA GLY A 41 3.84 8.78 1.90
C GLY A 41 3.13 7.53 1.40
N ASN A 42 3.34 6.40 2.11
CA ASN A 42 2.72 5.09 1.85
C ASN A 42 2.97 4.53 0.43
N PRO A 43 4.25 4.34 0.01
CA PRO A 43 4.59 3.91 -1.33
C PRO A 43 4.05 2.52 -1.72
N ASP A 44 3.90 1.61 -0.75
CA ASP A 44 3.23 0.31 -0.95
C ASP A 44 1.78 0.47 -1.41
N ASP A 45 1.01 1.33 -0.74
CA ASP A 45 -0.40 1.53 -1.04
C ASP A 45 -0.58 2.23 -2.39
N LEU A 46 0.29 3.18 -2.71
CA LEU A 46 0.29 3.84 -4.01
C LEU A 46 0.63 2.87 -5.14
N ALA A 47 1.54 1.93 -4.90
CA ALA A 47 1.84 0.86 -5.85
C ALA A 47 0.65 -0.09 -6.02
N ASP A 48 0.04 -0.55 -4.93
CA ASP A 48 -1.12 -1.45 -4.98
C ASP A 48 -2.35 -0.76 -5.62
N GLU A 49 -2.56 0.54 -5.37
CA GLU A 49 -3.62 1.35 -6.01
C GLU A 49 -3.37 1.53 -7.51
N THR A 50 -2.12 1.80 -7.90
CA THR A 50 -1.74 1.89 -9.32
C THR A 50 -2.09 0.60 -10.05
N ILE A 51 -1.69 -0.53 -9.48
CA ILE A 51 -1.94 -1.86 -10.03
C ILE A 51 -3.45 -2.15 -10.08
N ASN A 52 -4.22 -1.83 -9.03
CA ASN A 52 -5.68 -1.96 -9.02
C ASN A 52 -6.34 -1.21 -10.18
N ARG A 53 -5.89 0.02 -10.46
CA ARG A 53 -6.41 0.84 -11.55
C ARG A 53 -6.07 0.26 -12.92
N VAL A 54 -4.85 -0.26 -13.10
CA VAL A 54 -4.44 -0.94 -14.33
C VAL A 54 -5.28 -2.20 -14.55
N ALA A 55 -5.39 -3.06 -13.52
CA ALA A 55 -6.18 -4.29 -13.56
C ALA A 55 -7.63 -4.04 -13.99
N ARG A 56 -8.28 -3.02 -13.41
CA ARG A 56 -9.64 -2.64 -13.79
C ARG A 56 -9.73 -2.18 -15.25
N ARG A 57 -8.79 -1.37 -15.73
CA ARG A 57 -8.80 -0.88 -17.13
C ARG A 57 -8.60 -2.02 -18.14
N LEU A 58 -7.76 -2.99 -17.81
CA LEU A 58 -7.57 -4.20 -18.62
C LEU A 58 -8.85 -5.03 -18.68
N GLN A 59 -9.52 -5.22 -17.53
CA GLN A 59 -10.82 -5.89 -17.48
C GLN A 59 -11.89 -5.18 -18.32
N GLU A 60 -11.89 -3.84 -18.34
CA GLU A 60 -12.78 -3.01 -19.15
C GLU A 60 -12.45 -3.06 -20.67
N GLY A 61 -11.42 -3.81 -21.08
CA GLY A 61 -11.05 -3.98 -22.49
C GLY A 61 -10.17 -2.86 -23.05
N THR A 62 -9.48 -2.11 -22.19
CA THR A 62 -8.55 -1.06 -22.66
C THR A 62 -7.40 -1.68 -23.43
N GLU A 63 -7.26 -1.36 -24.73
CA GLU A 63 -6.10 -1.75 -25.52
C GLU A 63 -4.84 -1.02 -25.02
N VAL A 64 -3.98 -1.74 -24.29
CA VAL A 64 -2.66 -1.23 -23.90
C VAL A 64 -1.68 -1.47 -25.04
N ARG A 65 -1.59 -0.50 -25.95
CA ARG A 65 -0.58 -0.49 -27.03
C ARG A 65 0.75 0.02 -26.49
N SER A 66 1.45 -0.80 -25.71
CA SER A 66 2.80 -0.47 -25.22
C SER A 66 3.74 -1.65 -25.42
N ALA A 67 4.93 -1.39 -25.95
CA ALA A 67 5.97 -2.41 -26.13
C ALA A 67 6.58 -2.87 -24.79
N ASP A 68 6.47 -2.06 -23.73
CA ASP A 68 6.86 -2.41 -22.36
C ASP A 68 5.64 -2.27 -21.44
N PRO A 69 5.11 -3.37 -20.88
CA PRO A 69 4.01 -3.33 -19.92
C PRO A 69 4.24 -2.31 -18.80
N PHE A 70 5.49 -2.18 -18.31
CA PHE A 70 5.82 -1.28 -17.21
C PHE A 70 5.60 0.21 -17.55
N GLY A 71 5.75 0.60 -18.82
CA GLY A 71 5.48 1.97 -19.27
C GLY A 71 4.04 2.40 -18.98
N TYR A 72 3.08 1.49 -19.15
CA TYR A 72 1.67 1.77 -18.85
C TYR A 72 1.44 1.97 -17.34
N PHE A 73 2.04 1.13 -16.49
CA PHE A 73 1.96 1.29 -15.03
C PHE A 73 2.57 2.62 -14.59
N CYS A 74 3.70 3.05 -15.17
CA CYS A 74 4.30 4.35 -14.88
C CYS A 74 3.36 5.51 -15.22
N GLY A 75 2.64 5.43 -16.34
CA GLY A 75 1.64 6.43 -16.71
C GLY A 75 0.52 6.54 -15.67
N VAL A 76 -0.01 5.41 -15.21
CA VAL A 76 -1.03 5.38 -14.14
C VAL A 76 -0.46 5.85 -12.81
N ALA A 77 0.76 5.44 -12.44
CA ALA A 77 1.44 5.85 -11.22
C ALA A 77 1.64 7.38 -11.16
N HIS A 78 1.94 8.00 -12.30
CA HIS A 78 2.05 9.46 -12.42
C HIS A 78 0.72 10.17 -12.14
N LEU A 79 -0.39 9.61 -12.60
CA LEU A 79 -1.73 10.14 -12.31
C LEU A 79 -2.07 9.99 -10.83
N VAL A 80 -1.77 8.83 -10.22
CA VAL A 80 -1.94 8.59 -8.78
C VAL A 80 -1.12 9.60 -7.97
N ALA A 81 0.15 9.83 -8.33
CA ALA A 81 1.00 10.83 -7.66
C ALA A 81 0.41 12.25 -7.74
N LYS A 82 -0.11 12.65 -8.91
CA LYS A 82 -0.77 13.96 -9.09
C LYS A 82 -2.02 14.09 -8.22
N GLU A 83 -2.81 13.03 -8.08
CA GLU A 83 -3.99 13.04 -7.20
C GLU A 83 -3.61 13.22 -5.74
N VAL A 84 -2.57 12.53 -5.26
CA VAL A 84 -2.04 12.69 -3.89
C VAL A 84 -1.58 14.12 -3.65
N ALA A 85 -0.77 14.68 -4.55
CA ALA A 85 -0.30 16.06 -4.44
C ALA A 85 -1.46 17.08 -4.43
N ARG A 86 -2.46 16.89 -5.29
CA ARG A 86 -3.67 17.74 -5.31
C ARG A 86 -4.53 17.59 -4.07
N ARG A 87 -4.59 16.41 -3.44
CA ARG A 87 -5.28 16.23 -2.16
C ARG A 87 -4.55 16.98 -1.05
N ALA A 88 -3.24 16.80 -0.93
CA ALA A 88 -2.41 17.49 0.06
C ALA A 88 -2.50 19.02 -0.09
N ALA A 89 -2.47 19.55 -1.31
CA ALA A 89 -2.63 20.99 -1.56
C ALA A 89 -4.02 21.51 -1.14
N ARG A 90 -5.09 20.73 -1.40
CA ARG A 90 -6.45 21.09 -0.98
C ARG A 90 -6.64 21.05 0.53
N GLU A 91 -6.06 20.07 1.20
CA GLU A 91 -6.07 19.97 2.67
C GLU A 91 -5.35 21.17 3.29
N ARG A 92 -4.17 21.52 2.79
CA ARG A 92 -3.45 22.75 3.20
C ARG A 92 -4.29 24.01 2.99
N ALA A 93 -4.85 24.19 1.79
CA ALA A 93 -5.65 25.37 1.47
C ALA A 93 -7.00 25.44 2.23
N ALA A 94 -7.49 24.31 2.78
CA ALA A 94 -8.66 24.29 3.65
C ALA A 94 -8.29 24.74 5.08
N LEU A 95 -7.16 24.27 5.59
CA LEU A 95 -6.60 24.70 6.88
C LEU A 95 -6.23 26.18 6.90
N GLU A 96 -5.79 26.75 5.78
CA GLU A 96 -5.47 28.18 5.63
C GLU A 96 -6.71 29.09 5.55
N ARG A 97 -7.90 28.54 5.29
CA ARG A 97 -9.15 29.33 5.12
C ARG A 97 -9.99 29.46 6.38
N GLU A 98 -9.83 28.54 7.32
CA GLU A 98 -10.28 28.75 8.69
C GLU A 98 -9.22 29.64 9.37
N ASP A 99 -9.60 30.58 10.23
CA ASP A 99 -8.69 31.43 11.03
C ASP A 99 -7.97 30.58 12.08
N TRP A 100 -7.26 29.56 11.59
CA TRP A 100 -6.57 28.54 12.32
C TRP A 100 -5.25 29.13 12.75
N THR A 101 -5.16 29.48 14.03
CA THR A 101 -3.86 29.68 14.66
C THR A 101 -3.09 28.38 14.47
N PRO A 102 -1.91 28.38 13.84
CA PRO A 102 -1.16 27.15 13.67
C PRO A 102 -0.81 26.64 15.06
N VAL A 103 -1.56 25.65 15.53
CA VAL A 103 -1.06 24.73 16.54
C VAL A 103 0.23 24.20 15.92
N PRO A 104 1.40 24.39 16.55
CA PRO A 104 2.63 23.81 16.04
C PRO A 104 2.33 22.36 15.70
N PRO A 105 2.80 21.83 14.55
CA PRO A 105 2.57 20.43 14.21
C PRO A 105 2.86 19.65 15.49
N PRO A 106 1.91 18.80 15.97
CA PRO A 106 2.17 18.01 17.17
C PRO A 106 3.55 17.41 16.94
N GLU A 107 4.47 17.66 17.89
CA GLU A 107 5.85 17.17 17.79
C GLU A 107 5.75 15.78 17.22
N GLU A 108 6.40 15.55 16.06
CA GLU A 108 6.30 14.23 15.44
C GLU A 108 6.63 13.25 16.55
N PRO A 109 5.68 12.38 16.96
CA PRO A 109 5.88 11.55 18.13
C PRO A 109 7.20 10.85 17.89
N ASP A 110 8.09 10.89 18.89
CA ASP A 110 9.44 10.39 18.77
C ASP A 110 9.39 8.99 18.12
N GLY A 111 10.45 8.62 17.39
CA GLY A 111 10.52 7.32 16.73
C GLY A 111 10.07 6.19 17.65
N ASP A 112 10.40 6.30 18.93
CA ASP A 112 10.03 5.39 20.01
C ASP A 112 8.52 5.37 20.33
N GLU A 113 7.84 6.52 20.39
CA GLU A 113 6.38 6.58 20.64
C GLU A 113 5.56 5.97 19.50
N ARG A 114 5.97 6.22 18.25
CA ARG A 114 5.34 5.59 17.07
C ARG A 114 5.56 4.08 17.07
N LEU A 115 6.78 3.65 17.43
CA LEU A 115 7.13 2.22 17.51
C LEU A 115 6.32 1.50 18.60
N ASP A 116 6.18 2.12 19.77
CA ASP A 116 5.42 1.56 20.88
C ASP A 116 3.91 1.52 20.59
N GLY A 117 3.38 2.57 19.95
CA GLY A 117 2.02 2.56 19.42
C GLY A 117 1.79 1.40 18.45
N LEU A 118 2.73 1.16 17.53
CA LEU A 118 2.68 0.03 16.61
C LEU A 118 2.75 -1.32 17.33
N ARG A 119 3.68 -1.51 18.27
CA ARG A 119 3.81 -2.76 19.07
C ARG A 119 2.51 -3.09 19.79
N GLN A 120 1.89 -2.11 20.43
CA GLN A 120 0.63 -2.32 21.14
C GLN A 120 -0.54 -2.59 20.18
N CYS A 121 -0.57 -1.97 19.00
CA CYS A 121 -1.58 -2.29 17.98
C CYS A 121 -1.40 -3.69 17.38
N LEU A 122 -0.17 -4.15 17.18
CA LEU A 122 0.13 -5.53 16.79
C LEU A 122 -0.36 -6.54 17.82
N GLN A 123 -0.24 -6.23 19.12
CA GLN A 123 -0.74 -7.11 20.19
C GLN A 123 -2.27 -7.23 20.23
N ARG A 124 -3.01 -6.23 19.73
CA ARG A 124 -4.48 -6.26 19.67
C ARG A 124 -5.02 -7.03 18.46
N LEU A 125 -4.18 -7.34 17.47
CA LEU A 125 -4.59 -8.17 16.35
C LEU A 125 -4.78 -9.62 16.80
N PRO A 126 -5.72 -10.35 16.18
CA PRO A 126 -5.77 -11.80 16.29
C PRO A 126 -4.40 -12.43 15.96
N PRO A 127 -3.96 -13.48 16.69
CA PRO A 127 -2.63 -14.08 16.50
C PRO A 127 -2.31 -14.42 15.05
N ASP A 128 -3.27 -15.00 14.32
CA ASP A 128 -3.11 -15.37 12.91
C ASP A 128 -2.90 -14.16 12.01
N GLN A 129 -3.59 -13.03 12.28
CA GLN A 129 -3.42 -11.79 11.51
C GLN A 129 -2.08 -11.11 11.81
N ARG A 130 -1.64 -11.17 13.07
CA ARG A 130 -0.34 -10.66 13.49
C ARG A 130 0.79 -11.48 12.86
N ASP A 131 0.71 -12.79 12.92
CA ASP A 131 1.71 -13.69 12.30
C ASP A 131 1.78 -13.46 10.78
N LEU A 132 0.61 -13.41 10.13
CA LEU A 132 0.50 -13.15 8.70
C LEU A 132 1.22 -11.87 8.27
N VAL A 133 0.96 -10.74 8.95
CA VAL A 133 1.56 -9.45 8.57
C VAL A 133 3.05 -9.42 8.87
N LEU A 134 3.51 -10.01 9.98
CA LEU A 134 4.93 -10.06 10.32
C LEU A 134 5.73 -10.91 9.33
N ARG A 135 5.27 -12.13 9.05
CA ARG A 135 5.91 -13.05 8.10
C ARG A 135 5.92 -12.49 6.68
N TYR A 136 4.86 -11.77 6.30
CA TYR A 136 4.81 -11.10 5.00
C TYR A 136 5.89 -10.02 4.83
N HIS A 137 6.29 -9.36 5.92
CA HIS A 137 7.23 -8.22 5.92
C HIS A 137 8.68 -8.58 6.31
N GLN A 138 8.91 -9.65 7.06
CA GLN A 138 10.26 -9.99 7.57
C GLN A 138 11.24 -10.53 6.53
N ALA A 139 10.77 -11.03 5.38
CA ALA A 139 11.64 -11.66 4.41
C ALA A 139 12.39 -10.66 3.51
N SER A 140 13.71 -10.84 3.38
CA SER A 140 14.56 -10.10 2.45
C SER A 140 14.27 -10.45 0.97
N ASP A 141 13.88 -11.70 0.70
CA ASP A 141 13.36 -12.12 -0.61
C ASP A 141 11.84 -12.21 -0.58
N HIS A 142 11.21 -11.06 -0.84
CA HIS A 142 9.76 -10.92 -0.86
C HIS A 142 9.06 -11.86 -1.86
N ILE A 143 9.70 -12.26 -2.97
CA ILE A 143 9.03 -13.11 -3.97
C ILE A 143 8.87 -14.53 -3.41
N ARG A 144 9.99 -15.16 -3.05
CA ARG A 144 9.97 -16.55 -2.57
C ARG A 144 9.21 -16.68 -1.26
N SER A 145 9.36 -15.73 -0.35
CA SER A 145 8.65 -15.78 0.92
C SER A 145 7.14 -15.65 0.76
N ARG A 146 6.65 -14.76 -0.11
CA ARG A 146 5.21 -14.60 -0.33
C ARG A 146 4.63 -15.81 -1.06
N GLN A 147 5.38 -16.38 -2.03
CA GLN A 147 5.00 -17.63 -2.68
C GLN A 147 4.86 -18.77 -1.67
N GLY A 148 5.83 -18.95 -0.77
CA GLY A 148 5.74 -19.95 0.30
C GLY A 148 4.54 -19.73 1.21
N LEU A 149 4.29 -18.48 1.62
CA LEU A 149 3.14 -18.12 2.46
C LEU A 149 1.79 -18.35 1.77
N SER A 150 1.73 -18.13 0.45
CA SER A 150 0.57 -18.41 -0.40
C SER A 150 0.30 -19.92 -0.50
N GLN A 151 1.34 -20.73 -0.70
CA GLN A 151 1.25 -22.19 -0.75
C GLN A 151 0.83 -22.78 0.60
N GLU A 152 1.45 -22.35 1.70
CA GLU A 152 1.14 -22.81 3.06
C GLU A 152 -0.32 -22.53 3.44
N LEU A 153 -0.83 -21.36 3.08
CA LEU A 153 -2.22 -20.98 3.37
C LEU A 153 -3.22 -21.53 2.34
N GLY A 154 -2.75 -22.18 1.26
CA GLY A 154 -3.60 -22.70 0.19
C GLY A 154 -4.40 -21.60 -0.54
N ILE A 155 -3.91 -20.36 -0.55
CA ILE A 155 -4.59 -19.21 -1.17
C ILE A 155 -3.73 -18.63 -2.29
N PRO A 156 -4.32 -18.09 -3.37
CA PRO A 156 -3.56 -17.37 -4.38
C PRO A 156 -2.79 -16.18 -3.80
N MET A 157 -1.64 -15.84 -4.39
CA MET A 157 -0.81 -14.69 -4.01
C MET A 157 -1.59 -13.39 -3.84
N ASN A 158 -2.58 -13.13 -4.70
CA ASN A 158 -3.41 -11.95 -4.61
C ASN A 158 -4.37 -11.99 -3.40
N ALA A 159 -4.94 -13.16 -3.08
CA ALA A 159 -5.75 -13.31 -1.88
C ALA A 159 -4.93 -13.10 -0.61
N LEU A 160 -3.67 -13.58 -0.59
CA LEU A 160 -2.71 -13.28 0.46
C LEU A 160 -2.50 -11.76 0.59
N ARG A 161 -2.24 -11.06 -0.52
CA ARG A 161 -2.02 -9.61 -0.54
C ARG A 161 -3.22 -8.81 -0.06
N ILE A 162 -4.43 -9.16 -0.51
CA ILE A 162 -5.67 -8.51 -0.06
C ILE A 162 -5.86 -8.71 1.45
N ARG A 163 -5.60 -9.92 1.97
CA ARG A 163 -5.66 -10.20 3.42
C ARG A 163 -4.66 -9.33 4.18
N VAL A 164 -3.40 -9.26 3.74
CA VAL A 164 -2.36 -8.44 4.37
C VAL A 164 -2.70 -6.96 4.33
N HIS A 165 -3.15 -6.44 3.18
CA HIS A 165 -3.55 -5.04 3.06
C HIS A 165 -4.68 -4.69 4.03
N ARG A 166 -5.69 -5.56 4.19
CA ARG A 166 -6.75 -5.36 5.19
C ARG A 166 -6.21 -5.33 6.62
N VAL A 167 -5.25 -6.17 6.96
CA VAL A 167 -4.61 -6.16 8.28
C VAL A 167 -3.79 -4.87 8.49
N ARG A 168 -3.02 -4.43 7.49
CA ARG A 168 -2.27 -3.16 7.53
C ARG A 168 -3.20 -1.96 7.75
N ARG A 169 -4.31 -1.88 7.02
CA ARG A 169 -5.30 -0.80 7.19
C ARG A 169 -5.86 -0.72 8.62
N LYS A 170 -6.11 -1.87 9.25
CA LYS A 170 -6.52 -1.93 10.67
C LYS A 170 -5.42 -1.43 11.60
N LEU A 171 -4.16 -1.80 11.34
CA LEU A 171 -3.01 -1.33 12.12
C LEU A 171 -2.82 0.19 12.00
N GLU A 172 -2.86 0.72 10.78
CA GLU A 172 -2.75 2.16 10.52
C GLU A 172 -3.84 2.95 11.26
N GLU A 173 -5.08 2.46 11.23
CA GLU A 173 -6.19 3.07 11.97
C GLU A 173 -5.98 3.01 13.49
N CYS A 174 -5.56 1.87 14.03
CA CYS A 174 -5.25 1.74 15.45
C CYS A 174 -4.13 2.69 15.90
N VAL A 175 -3.02 2.76 15.14
CA VAL A 175 -1.88 3.62 15.47
C VAL A 175 -2.28 5.09 15.39
N ARG A 176 -2.98 5.49 14.31
CA ARG A 176 -3.48 6.86 14.14
C ARG A 176 -4.41 7.29 15.26
N LEU A 177 -5.32 6.43 15.71
CA LEU A 177 -6.21 6.73 16.84
C LEU A 177 -5.43 6.89 18.15
N ARG A 178 -4.43 6.04 18.40
CA ARG A 178 -3.58 6.14 19.61
C ARG A 178 -2.73 7.41 19.64
N LEU A 179 -2.05 7.72 18.53
CA LEU A 179 -1.21 8.91 18.45
C LEU A 179 -2.04 10.19 18.63
N ARG A 180 -3.29 10.20 18.14
CA ARG A 180 -4.24 11.30 18.42
C ARG A 180 -4.62 11.43 19.89
N VAL A 181 -4.82 10.31 20.60
CA VAL A 181 -5.16 10.31 22.03
C VAL A 181 -3.97 10.75 22.89
N ASN A 182 -2.77 10.27 22.58
CA ASN A 182 -1.56 10.66 23.31
C ASN A 182 -1.26 12.17 23.16
N ALA A 183 -1.41 12.73 21.96
CA ALA A 183 -1.23 14.17 21.73
C ALA A 183 -2.19 15.05 22.54
N LEU A 184 -3.40 14.54 22.87
CA LEU A 184 -4.37 15.25 23.71
C LEU A 184 -4.08 15.15 25.21
N GLN A 185 -3.27 14.17 25.65
CA GLN A 185 -2.88 13.99 27.06
C GLN A 185 -1.64 14.80 27.44
N VAL A 186 -0.77 15.15 26.48
CA VAL A 186 0.45 15.95 26.70
C VAL A 186 0.13 17.46 26.84
N HIS A 187 -1.07 17.89 26.49
CA HIS A 187 -1.51 19.29 26.58
C HIS A 187 -2.42 19.61 27.78
N ARG A 188 -2.33 18.82 28.86
CA ARG A 188 -3.02 19.06 30.13
C ARG A 188 -2.03 19.14 31.28
#